data_AF-A0A523AHD8-F1
#
_entry.id   AF-A0A523AHD8-F1
#
_cell.length_a   1.000
_cell.length_b   1.000
_cell.length_c   1.000
_cell.angle_alpha   90.00
_cell.angle_beta   90.00
_cell.angle_gamma   90.00
#
_symmetry.space_group_name_H-M   'P 1'
#
loop_
_entity.id
_entity.type
_entity.pdbx_description
1 polymer ?
#
loop_
_entity_poly.entity_id
_entity_poly.type
_entity_poly.pdbx_seq_one_letter_code
_entity_poly.pdbx_strand_id
1 'polypeptide(L)'
;MSSRVIFPAISLSQLQIIGKPGSEIYSTLGKHLEPYIEETLKNPENVKAVAGKLLMDARVSFLLFSALQKTTYEAGEKDLIEAFRFLKSLSRKFKDAGIDVDEAFSIFAEHEEWKFKKLKGEFERFVTMALDFMNYPEDVYEYAVIYFSLFLLLLASYETEAHEKLRSIGKELKNLAEKLENYTLTFMLAFEESEEIAATARTPEEVKRVLRIE
;
A
#
# COMPACT_ATOMS: atom_id res chain seq x y z
N MET A 1 -27.54 -2.15 -12.66
CA MET A 1 -26.45 -3.09 -12.98
C MET A 1 -25.17 -2.43 -12.52
N SER A 2 -24.68 -2.79 -11.33
CA SER A 2 -23.49 -2.18 -10.73
C SER A 2 -22.26 -2.94 -11.21
N SER A 3 -21.41 -2.28 -11.99
CA SER A 3 -20.12 -2.82 -12.42
C SER A 3 -19.22 -2.99 -11.21
N ARG A 4 -19.02 -4.24 -10.79
CA ARG A 4 -18.03 -4.62 -9.76
C ARG A 4 -16.64 -4.30 -10.30
N VAL A 5 -16.01 -3.27 -9.77
CA VAL A 5 -14.61 -2.95 -10.03
C VAL A 5 -13.77 -3.94 -9.23
N ILE A 6 -13.03 -4.80 -9.93
CA ILE A 6 -12.12 -5.78 -9.34
C ILE A 6 -10.82 -5.04 -9.00
N PHE A 7 -10.57 -4.77 -7.72
CA PHE A 7 -9.35 -4.14 -7.23
C PHE A 7 -8.33 -5.20 -6.78
N PRO A 8 -7.12 -5.25 -7.36
CA PRO A 8 -6.00 -5.98 -6.77
C PRO A 8 -5.16 -5.06 -5.88
N ALA A 9 -4.69 -5.62 -4.77
CA ALA A 9 -3.82 -4.97 -3.81
C ALA A 9 -2.47 -4.58 -4.45
N ILE A 10 -2.15 -3.28 -4.46
CA ILE A 10 -0.93 -2.71 -5.07
C ILE A 10 0.33 -3.15 -4.35
N SER A 11 1.52 -3.08 -4.97
CA SER A 11 2.79 -3.36 -4.30
C SER A 11 3.81 -2.21 -4.30
N LEU A 12 4.64 -2.13 -3.23
CA LEU A 12 5.83 -1.27 -3.05
C LEU A 12 6.80 -1.31 -4.24
N SER A 13 6.87 -2.45 -4.91
CA SER A 13 7.66 -2.64 -6.13
C SER A 13 7.34 -1.58 -7.20
N GLN A 14 6.16 -0.93 -7.17
CA GLN A 14 5.75 0.11 -8.12
C GLN A 14 6.38 1.50 -7.91
N LEU A 15 6.82 1.84 -6.69
CA LEU A 15 7.44 3.15 -6.42
C LEU A 15 8.73 3.35 -7.21
N GLN A 16 9.40 2.25 -7.58
CA GLN A 16 10.57 2.30 -8.45
C GLN A 16 10.26 2.11 -9.93
N ILE A 17 9.10 1.56 -10.29
CA ILE A 17 8.80 1.31 -11.70
C ILE A 17 8.25 2.55 -12.41
N ILE A 18 7.69 3.51 -11.66
CA ILE A 18 7.54 4.90 -12.15
C ILE A 18 8.90 5.48 -12.58
N GLY A 19 10.01 4.97 -12.01
CA GLY A 19 11.38 5.35 -12.34
C GLY A 19 12.19 4.35 -13.20
N LYS A 20 11.68 3.18 -13.61
CA LYS A 20 12.42 2.30 -14.54
C LYS A 20 12.38 2.90 -15.95
N PRO A 21 13.50 3.39 -16.52
CA PRO A 21 13.52 3.94 -17.86
C PRO A 21 13.17 2.83 -18.86
N GLY A 22 12.16 3.06 -19.70
CA GLY A 22 11.88 2.19 -20.86
C GLY A 22 10.52 1.47 -20.88
N SER A 23 9.65 1.64 -19.87
CA SER A 23 8.30 1.05 -19.90
C SER A 23 7.23 2.14 -19.93
N GLU A 24 6.64 2.34 -21.13
CA GLU A 24 5.68 3.39 -21.46
C GLU A 24 4.47 3.46 -20.50
N ILE A 25 4.04 2.32 -19.94
CA ILE A 25 2.92 2.26 -19.01
C ILE A 25 3.18 3.00 -17.69
N TYR A 26 4.41 2.97 -17.16
CA TYR A 26 4.72 3.62 -15.89
C TYR A 26 4.98 5.11 -16.06
N SER A 27 5.57 5.52 -17.19
CA SER A 27 5.66 6.94 -17.55
C SER A 27 4.26 7.54 -17.74
N THR A 28 3.36 6.80 -18.40
CA THR A 28 1.97 7.23 -18.58
C THR A 28 1.23 7.29 -17.24
N LEU A 29 1.37 6.27 -16.39
CA LEU A 29 0.80 6.26 -15.05
C LEU A 29 1.30 7.46 -14.22
N GLY A 30 2.61 7.75 -14.22
CA GLY A 30 3.18 8.88 -13.49
C GLY A 30 2.55 10.21 -13.85
N LYS A 31 2.39 10.50 -15.16
CA LYS A 31 1.70 11.71 -15.64
C LYS A 31 0.25 11.81 -15.17
N HIS A 32 -0.42 10.67 -15.08
CA HIS A 32 -1.80 10.61 -14.63
C HIS A 32 -1.95 10.65 -13.10
N LEU A 33 -0.90 10.31 -12.34
CA LEU A 33 -0.85 10.42 -10.89
C LEU A 33 -0.49 11.84 -10.41
N GLU A 34 0.20 12.62 -11.24
CA GLU A 34 0.67 13.98 -10.91
C GLU A 34 -0.40 14.88 -10.25
N PRO A 35 -1.65 14.97 -10.75
CA PRO A 35 -2.68 15.81 -10.11
C PRO A 35 -3.02 15.36 -8.68
N TYR A 36 -3.00 14.05 -8.43
CA TYR A 36 -3.29 13.47 -7.11
C TYR A 36 -2.12 13.66 -6.15
N ILE A 37 -0.88 13.57 -6.65
CA ILE A 37 0.34 13.86 -5.88
C ILE A 37 0.35 15.34 -5.49
N GLU A 38 0.08 16.25 -6.42
CA GLU A 38 -0.02 17.67 -6.14
C GLU A 38 -1.10 18.01 -5.12
N GLU A 39 -2.29 17.42 -5.23
CA GLU A 39 -3.37 17.62 -4.26
C GLU A 39 -2.95 17.13 -2.87
N THR A 40 -2.27 15.98 -2.80
CA THR A 40 -1.73 15.42 -1.55
C THR A 40 -0.64 16.32 -0.95
N LEU A 41 0.26 16.88 -1.77
CA LEU A 41 1.28 17.83 -1.33
C LEU A 41 0.65 19.12 -0.77
N LYS A 42 -0.42 19.61 -1.40
CA LYS A 42 -1.14 20.81 -0.95
C LYS A 42 -1.75 20.59 0.43
N ASN A 43 -2.44 19.46 0.64
CA ASN A 43 -3.07 19.13 1.91
C ASN A 43 -2.94 17.63 2.28
N PRO A 44 -1.85 17.22 2.95
CA PRO A 44 -1.61 15.81 3.29
C PRO A 44 -2.71 15.18 4.14
N GLU A 45 -3.34 15.95 5.04
CA GLU A 45 -4.41 15.48 5.94
C GLU A 45 -5.66 15.03 5.16
N ASN A 46 -5.85 15.52 3.93
CA ASN A 46 -6.98 15.17 3.08
C ASN A 46 -6.69 13.95 2.17
N VAL A 47 -5.56 13.27 2.34
CA VAL A 47 -5.11 12.23 1.39
C VAL A 47 -6.14 11.10 1.17
N LYS A 48 -6.94 10.74 2.18
CA LYS A 48 -7.99 9.73 2.02
C LYS A 48 -9.04 10.12 0.98
N ALA A 49 -9.42 11.40 0.94
CA ALA A 49 -10.36 11.90 -0.06
C ALA A 49 -9.70 11.91 -1.46
N VAL A 50 -8.41 12.25 -1.54
CA VAL A 50 -7.64 12.20 -2.79
C VAL A 50 -7.53 10.76 -3.31
N ALA A 51 -7.22 9.80 -2.44
CA ALA A 51 -7.19 8.37 -2.75
C ALA A 51 -8.57 7.88 -3.22
N GLY A 52 -9.66 8.31 -2.56
CA GLY A 52 -11.02 8.01 -2.99
C GLY A 52 -11.33 8.52 -4.41
N LYS A 53 -10.90 9.74 -4.76
CA LYS A 53 -11.04 10.28 -6.13
C LYS A 53 -10.23 9.45 -7.14
N LEU A 54 -8.97 9.12 -6.80
CA LEU A 54 -8.09 8.30 -7.63
C LEU A 54 -8.70 6.93 -7.93
N LEU A 55 -9.29 6.28 -6.91
CA LEU A 55 -9.98 4.99 -7.05
C LEU A 55 -11.22 5.06 -7.94
N MET A 56 -11.86 6.23 -8.05
CA MET A 56 -13.02 6.45 -8.93
C MET A 56 -12.62 6.92 -10.33
N ASP A 57 -11.36 7.28 -10.55
CA ASP A 57 -10.84 7.59 -11.87
C ASP A 57 -10.56 6.30 -12.64
N ALA A 58 -11.47 5.97 -13.55
CA ALA A 58 -11.40 4.73 -14.34
C ALA A 58 -10.12 4.62 -15.16
N ARG A 59 -9.56 5.73 -15.65
CA ARG A 59 -8.34 5.71 -16.47
C ARG A 59 -7.12 5.41 -15.60
N VAL A 60 -7.03 6.09 -14.46
CA VAL A 60 -5.92 5.89 -13.52
C VAL A 60 -6.00 4.50 -12.91
N SER A 61 -7.19 4.06 -12.51
CA SER A 61 -7.43 2.72 -11.99
C SER A 61 -7.04 1.63 -13.00
N PHE A 62 -7.37 1.80 -14.28
CA PHE A 62 -6.95 0.87 -15.34
C PHE A 62 -5.43 0.82 -15.50
N LEU A 63 -4.76 1.98 -15.49
CA LEU A 63 -3.29 2.06 -15.58
C LEU A 63 -2.62 1.43 -14.36
N LEU A 64 -3.14 1.67 -13.16
CA LEU A 64 -2.66 1.07 -11.91
C LEU A 64 -2.79 -0.44 -11.93
N PHE A 65 -3.97 -0.95 -12.32
CA PHE A 65 -4.20 -2.38 -12.47
C PHE A 65 -3.21 -3.01 -13.45
N SER A 66 -3.02 -2.37 -14.61
CA SER A 66 -2.14 -2.89 -15.66
C SER A 66 -0.66 -2.87 -15.23
N ALA A 67 -0.23 -1.79 -14.58
CA ALA A 67 1.10 -1.66 -13.99
C ALA A 67 1.31 -2.72 -12.89
N LEU A 68 0.28 -3.01 -12.11
CA LEU A 68 0.31 -4.03 -11.06
C LEU A 68 0.47 -5.43 -11.62
N GLN A 69 -0.35 -5.84 -12.59
CA GLN A 69 -0.24 -7.16 -13.21
C GLN A 69 1.17 -7.39 -13.78
N LYS A 70 1.70 -6.40 -14.50
CA LYS A 70 3.06 -6.44 -15.03
C LYS A 70 4.09 -6.60 -13.91
N THR A 71 3.98 -5.78 -12.87
CA THR A 71 4.89 -5.80 -11.72
C THR A 71 4.84 -7.13 -10.97
N THR A 72 3.66 -7.66 -10.66
CA THR A 72 3.51 -8.93 -9.93
C THR A 72 4.13 -10.09 -10.69
N TYR A 73 4.03 -10.08 -12.02
CA TYR A 73 4.64 -11.09 -12.88
C TYR A 73 6.17 -10.96 -12.94
N GLU A 74 6.67 -9.74 -13.19
CA GLU A 74 8.09 -9.49 -13.45
C GLU A 74 8.95 -9.32 -12.19
N ALA A 75 8.37 -8.84 -11.08
CA ALA A 75 9.12 -8.51 -9.88
C ALA A 75 9.69 -9.77 -9.22
N GLY A 76 10.96 -9.65 -8.83
CA GLY A 76 11.68 -10.63 -8.03
C GLY A 76 12.08 -10.06 -6.66
N GLU A 77 12.76 -10.86 -5.86
CA GLU A 77 13.25 -10.46 -4.53
C GLU A 77 14.17 -9.23 -4.59
N LYS A 78 14.94 -9.08 -5.68
CA LYS A 78 15.81 -7.90 -5.87
C LYS A 78 15.01 -6.59 -5.92
N ASP A 79 13.85 -6.58 -6.57
CA ASP A 79 13.01 -5.38 -6.66
C ASP A 79 12.41 -5.02 -5.28
N LEU A 80 12.08 -6.01 -4.45
CA LEU A 80 11.66 -5.77 -3.05
C LEU A 80 12.79 -5.16 -2.22
N ILE A 81 14.00 -5.71 -2.31
CA ILE A 81 15.17 -5.19 -1.60
C ILE A 81 15.43 -3.73 -2.01
N GLU A 82 15.31 -3.41 -3.29
CA GLU A 82 15.46 -2.05 -3.79
C GLU A 82 14.37 -1.11 -3.27
N ALA A 83 13.11 -1.55 -3.22
CA ALA A 83 12.02 -0.79 -2.61
C ALA A 83 12.27 -0.51 -1.11
N PHE A 84 12.80 -1.48 -0.35
CA PHE A 84 13.15 -1.26 1.06
C PHE A 84 14.32 -0.29 1.24
N ARG A 85 15.32 -0.32 0.34
CA ARG A 85 16.37 0.70 0.32
C ARG A 85 15.80 2.10 0.05
N PHE A 86 14.82 2.20 -0.84
CA PHE A 86 14.13 3.46 -1.10
C PHE A 86 13.41 3.99 0.15
N LEU A 87 12.64 3.15 0.84
CA LEU A 87 12.00 3.54 2.11
C LEU A 87 13.03 4.00 3.15
N LYS A 88 14.17 3.29 3.26
CA LYS A 88 15.26 3.69 4.16
C LYS A 88 15.86 5.05 3.78
N SER A 89 15.93 5.37 2.49
CA SER A 89 16.37 6.69 2.01
C SER A 89 15.36 7.78 2.40
N LEU A 90 14.07 7.54 2.19
CA LEU A 90 13.03 8.46 2.62
C LEU A 90 13.02 8.67 4.14
N SER A 91 13.23 7.60 4.92
CA SER A 91 13.26 7.70 6.39
C SER A 91 14.30 8.71 6.88
N ARG A 92 15.49 8.73 6.27
CA ARG A 92 16.52 9.74 6.57
C ARG A 92 16.03 11.15 6.29
N LYS A 93 15.38 11.36 5.14
CA LYS A 93 14.79 12.65 4.74
C LYS A 93 13.75 13.15 5.76
N PHE A 94 12.90 12.26 6.25
CA PHE A 94 11.92 12.59 7.31
C PHE A 94 12.61 12.92 8.64
N LYS A 95 13.64 12.16 9.02
CA LYS A 95 14.43 12.44 10.23
C LYS A 95 15.09 13.82 10.20
N ASP A 96 15.65 14.21 9.05
CA ASP A 96 16.22 15.55 8.84
C ASP A 96 15.16 16.66 8.98
N ALA A 97 13.90 16.36 8.65
CA ALA A 97 12.76 17.25 8.86
C ALA A 97 12.22 17.25 10.31
N GLY A 98 12.77 16.42 11.19
CA GLY A 98 12.42 16.30 12.61
C GLY A 98 11.22 15.39 12.90
N ILE A 99 10.93 14.42 12.02
CA ILE A 99 9.86 13.44 12.23
C ILE A 99 10.36 12.02 11.98
N ASP A 100 10.04 11.09 12.88
CA ASP A 100 10.39 9.68 12.73
C ASP A 100 9.22 8.90 12.13
N VAL A 101 9.48 8.22 11.02
CA VAL A 101 8.53 7.41 10.24
C VAL A 101 9.00 5.96 10.09
N ASP A 102 10.06 5.55 10.80
CA ASP A 102 10.66 4.22 10.65
C ASP A 102 9.65 3.09 10.88
N GLU A 103 8.85 3.20 11.94
CA GLU A 103 7.81 2.23 12.28
C GLU A 103 6.74 2.14 11.17
N ALA A 104 6.27 3.29 10.67
CA ALA A 104 5.29 3.35 9.59
C ALA A 104 5.82 2.69 8.31
N PHE A 105 7.12 2.86 8.01
CA PHE A 105 7.77 2.21 6.89
C PHE A 105 8.01 0.73 7.12
N SER A 106 8.26 0.30 8.37
CA SER A 106 8.36 -1.12 8.73
C SER A 106 7.03 -1.83 8.46
N ILE A 107 5.92 -1.28 8.99
CA ILE A 107 4.57 -1.82 8.78
C ILE A 107 4.25 -1.92 7.29
N PHE A 108 4.54 -0.87 6.52
CA PHE A 108 4.30 -0.88 5.08
C PHE A 108 5.15 -1.92 4.36
N ALA A 109 6.42 -2.07 4.74
CA ALA A 109 7.32 -3.07 4.19
C ALA A 109 6.90 -4.51 4.53
N GLU A 110 6.48 -4.77 5.77
CA GLU A 110 6.00 -6.07 6.24
C GLU A 110 4.75 -6.51 5.48
N HIS A 111 3.77 -5.61 5.32
CA HIS A 111 2.56 -5.88 4.53
C HIS A 111 2.90 -6.31 3.09
N GLU A 112 3.86 -5.62 2.51
CA GLU A 112 4.28 -5.82 1.13
C GLU A 112 5.11 -7.09 0.93
N GLU A 113 6.01 -7.36 1.86
CA GLU A 113 6.77 -8.61 1.91
C GLU A 113 5.83 -9.81 2.06
N TRP A 114 4.88 -9.72 3.01
CA TRP A 114 3.91 -10.79 3.24
C TRP A 114 3.10 -11.08 1.98
N LYS A 115 2.49 -10.06 1.37
CA LYS A 115 1.74 -10.21 0.10
C LYS A 115 2.60 -10.80 -1.00
N PHE A 116 3.82 -10.30 -1.18
CA PHE A 116 4.71 -10.81 -2.22
C PHE A 116 5.04 -12.30 -2.00
N LYS A 117 5.38 -12.69 -0.78
CA LYS A 117 5.64 -14.11 -0.43
C LYS A 117 4.43 -14.98 -0.71
N LYS A 118 3.22 -14.55 -0.33
CA LYS A 118 1.99 -15.32 -0.59
C LYS A 118 1.66 -15.40 -2.07
N LEU A 119 1.83 -14.32 -2.83
CA LEU A 119 1.65 -14.31 -4.28
C LEU A 119 2.62 -15.25 -5.01
N LYS A 120 3.89 -15.34 -4.58
CA LYS A 120 4.90 -16.19 -5.24
C LYS A 120 4.89 -17.65 -4.77
N GLY A 121 4.54 -17.90 -3.51
CA GLY A 121 4.62 -19.24 -2.91
C GLY A 121 3.28 -19.99 -2.81
N GLU A 122 2.18 -19.27 -2.64
CA GLU A 122 0.87 -19.85 -2.30
C GLU A 122 -0.27 -19.13 -3.06
N PHE A 123 -0.06 -18.88 -4.35
CA PHE A 123 -0.89 -18.01 -5.18
C PHE A 123 -2.39 -18.34 -5.12
N GLU A 124 -2.78 -19.60 -5.30
CA GLU A 124 -4.19 -20.01 -5.31
C GLU A 124 -4.89 -19.71 -3.99
N ARG A 125 -4.24 -20.04 -2.86
CA ARG A 125 -4.77 -19.73 -1.52
C ARG A 125 -4.91 -18.22 -1.32
N PHE A 126 -3.91 -17.46 -1.78
CA PHE A 126 -3.92 -16.01 -1.65
C PHE A 126 -5.05 -15.37 -2.44
N VAL A 127 -5.25 -15.82 -3.68
CA VAL A 127 -6.34 -15.35 -4.54
C VAL A 127 -7.70 -15.73 -3.95
N THR A 128 -7.88 -16.96 -3.45
CA THR A 128 -9.13 -17.37 -2.79
C THR A 128 -9.46 -16.47 -1.60
N MET A 129 -8.52 -16.28 -0.68
CA MET A 129 -8.70 -15.37 0.46
C MET A 129 -9.01 -13.93 0.00
N ALA A 130 -8.32 -13.43 -1.03
CA ALA A 130 -8.56 -12.09 -1.56
C ALA A 130 -9.96 -11.96 -2.20
N LEU A 131 -10.44 -13.00 -2.88
CA LEU A 131 -11.80 -13.06 -3.44
C LEU A 131 -12.86 -13.17 -2.33
N ASP A 132 -12.59 -13.92 -1.26
CA ASP A 132 -13.49 -14.01 -0.11
C ASP A 132 -13.60 -12.67 0.62
N PHE A 133 -12.49 -11.93 0.73
CA PHE A 133 -12.49 -10.57 1.26
C PHE A 133 -13.37 -9.62 0.42
N MET A 134 -13.57 -9.88 -0.88
CA MET A 134 -14.50 -9.10 -1.72
C MET A 134 -15.97 -9.19 -1.31
N ASN A 135 -16.34 -10.14 -0.44
CA ASN A 135 -17.67 -10.22 0.14
C ASN A 135 -17.93 -9.13 1.21
N TYR A 136 -16.91 -8.35 1.59
CA TYR A 136 -16.97 -7.26 2.55
C TYR A 136 -16.64 -5.92 1.85
N PRO A 137 -17.56 -5.38 1.04
CA PRO A 137 -17.24 -4.28 0.13
C PRO A 137 -16.85 -2.98 0.83
N GLU A 138 -17.39 -2.71 2.02
CA GLU A 138 -17.00 -1.56 2.83
C GLU A 138 -15.53 -1.67 3.30
N ASP A 139 -15.14 -2.83 3.81
CA ASP A 139 -13.77 -3.11 4.26
C ASP A 139 -12.77 -3.10 3.10
N VAL A 140 -13.17 -3.64 1.94
CA VAL A 140 -12.38 -3.58 0.71
C VAL A 140 -12.12 -2.14 0.30
N TYR A 141 -13.16 -1.30 0.32
CA TYR A 141 -13.03 0.10 -0.03
C TYR A 141 -12.14 0.85 0.97
N GLU A 142 -12.34 0.63 2.27
CA GLU A 142 -11.51 1.28 3.30
C GLU A 142 -10.04 0.84 3.20
N TYR A 143 -9.77 -0.47 3.05
CA TYR A 143 -8.43 -0.99 2.82
C TYR A 143 -7.78 -0.34 1.59
N ALA A 144 -8.50 -0.28 0.46
CA ALA A 144 -8.01 0.36 -0.74
C ALA A 144 -7.69 1.84 -0.49
N VAL A 145 -8.59 2.61 0.12
CA VAL A 145 -8.36 4.02 0.43
C VAL A 145 -7.11 4.21 1.30
N ILE A 146 -6.93 3.40 2.35
CA ILE A 146 -5.75 3.46 3.21
C ILE A 146 -4.48 3.16 2.43
N TYR A 147 -4.48 2.06 1.68
CA TYR A 147 -3.34 1.62 0.91
C TYR A 147 -2.89 2.68 -0.11
N PHE A 148 -3.85 3.21 -0.89
CA PHE A 148 -3.58 4.24 -1.88
C PHE A 148 -3.22 5.59 -1.26
N SER A 149 -3.71 5.88 -0.05
CA SER A 149 -3.30 7.07 0.68
C SER A 149 -1.83 7.00 1.08
N LEU A 150 -1.37 5.86 1.62
CA LEU A 150 0.04 5.63 1.93
C LEU A 150 0.91 5.75 0.67
N PHE A 151 0.46 5.18 -0.44
CA PHE A 151 1.15 5.29 -1.72
C PHE A 151 1.29 6.76 -2.20
N LEU A 152 0.20 7.54 -2.15
CA LEU A 152 0.22 8.96 -2.51
C LEU A 152 1.12 9.79 -1.58
N LEU A 153 1.13 9.51 -0.27
CA LEU A 153 2.02 10.17 0.69
C LEU A 153 3.49 9.85 0.42
N LEU A 154 3.83 8.62 0.05
CA LEU A 154 5.18 8.23 -0.33
C LEU A 154 5.63 8.97 -1.59
N LEU A 155 4.79 9.04 -2.62
CA LEU A 155 5.07 9.80 -3.84
C LEU A 155 5.22 11.30 -3.55
N ALA A 156 4.30 11.88 -2.77
CA ALA A 156 4.41 13.26 -2.34
C ALA A 156 5.71 13.53 -1.58
N SER A 157 6.14 12.63 -0.69
CA SER A 157 7.39 12.78 0.05
C SER A 157 8.64 12.77 -0.83
N TYR A 158 8.58 12.06 -1.95
CA TYR A 158 9.64 12.03 -2.96
C TYR A 158 9.77 13.40 -3.66
N GLU A 159 8.65 14.03 -4.00
CA GLU A 159 8.58 15.30 -4.75
C GLU A 159 8.87 16.57 -3.92
N THR A 160 8.93 16.48 -2.58
CA THR A 160 9.12 17.67 -1.71
C THR A 160 10.36 17.59 -0.82
N GLU A 161 11.15 18.66 -0.79
CA GLU A 161 12.23 18.88 0.19
C GLU A 161 11.79 19.76 1.38
N ALA A 162 10.58 20.34 1.33
CA ALA A 162 10.11 21.26 2.37
C ALA A 162 9.85 20.52 3.69
N HIS A 163 10.63 20.84 4.73
CA HIS A 163 10.55 20.16 6.04
C HIS A 163 9.15 20.23 6.67
N GLU A 164 8.42 21.34 6.51
CA GLU A 164 7.06 21.47 7.02
C GLU A 164 6.08 20.49 6.35
N LYS A 165 6.22 20.30 5.03
CA LYS A 165 5.43 19.34 4.27
C LYS A 165 5.79 17.91 4.66
N LEU A 166 7.08 17.60 4.80
CA LEU A 166 7.54 16.30 5.29
C LEU A 166 7.01 16.00 6.69
N ARG A 167 6.99 16.96 7.62
CA ARG A 167 6.37 16.76 8.94
C ARG A 167 4.88 16.45 8.87
N SER A 168 4.15 17.13 7.98
CA SER A 168 2.71 16.90 7.82
C SER A 168 2.43 15.53 7.18
N ILE A 169 3.16 15.18 6.12
CA ILE A 169 3.10 13.88 5.46
C ILE A 169 3.47 12.74 6.45
N GLY A 170 4.52 12.92 7.24
CA GLY A 170 4.98 11.91 8.17
C GLY A 170 3.97 11.61 9.28
N LYS A 171 3.20 12.60 9.74
CA LYS A 171 2.10 12.38 10.70
C LYS A 171 1.01 11.50 10.10
N GLU A 172 0.61 11.77 8.86
CA GLU A 172 -0.41 10.98 8.16
C GLU A 172 0.08 9.57 7.83
N LEU A 173 1.35 9.42 7.44
CA LEU A 173 1.97 8.10 7.22
C LEU A 173 1.85 7.22 8.47
N LYS A 174 2.17 7.75 9.66
CA LYS A 174 2.07 7.01 10.92
C LYS A 174 0.63 6.57 11.22
N ASN A 175 -0.31 7.51 11.18
CA ASN A 175 -1.73 7.26 11.45
C ASN A 175 -2.32 6.20 10.49
N LEU A 176 -1.95 6.25 9.21
CA LEU A 176 -2.45 5.31 8.21
C LEU A 176 -1.74 3.95 8.28
N ALA A 177 -0.46 3.91 8.67
CA ALA A 177 0.28 2.67 8.81
C ALA A 177 -0.33 1.77 9.88
N GLU A 178 -0.71 2.30 11.05
CA GLU A 178 -1.41 1.54 12.09
C GLU A 178 -2.70 0.88 11.56
N LYS A 179 -3.43 1.60 10.70
CA LYS A 179 -4.63 1.03 10.05
C LYS A 179 -4.29 -0.05 9.04
N LEU A 180 -3.20 0.11 8.31
CA LEU A 180 -2.72 -0.93 7.41
C LEU A 180 -2.31 -2.18 8.18
N GLU A 181 -1.64 -2.04 9.32
CA GLU A 181 -1.23 -3.16 10.17
C GLU A 181 -2.43 -4.03 10.57
N ASN A 182 -3.55 -3.41 10.98
CA ASN A 182 -4.80 -4.12 11.27
C ASN A 182 -5.27 -4.98 10.09
N TYR A 183 -5.24 -4.43 8.87
CA TYR A 183 -5.60 -5.18 7.67
C TYR A 183 -4.59 -6.30 7.34
N THR A 184 -3.29 -6.03 7.47
CA THR A 184 -2.24 -7.04 7.29
C THR A 184 -2.51 -8.23 8.20
N LEU A 185 -2.73 -7.98 9.49
CA LEU A 185 -3.00 -9.01 10.50
C LEU A 185 -4.31 -9.76 10.22
N THR A 186 -5.35 -9.05 9.77
CA THR A 186 -6.62 -9.67 9.34
C THR A 186 -6.41 -10.60 8.16
N PHE A 187 -5.64 -10.19 7.15
CA PHE A 187 -5.32 -11.05 6.01
C PHE A 187 -4.46 -12.24 6.41
N MET A 188 -3.51 -12.07 7.33
CA MET A 188 -2.70 -13.18 7.84
C MET A 188 -3.57 -14.24 8.53
N LEU A 189 -4.49 -13.82 9.39
CA LEU A 189 -5.46 -14.72 10.04
C LEU A 189 -6.34 -15.42 9.00
N ALA A 190 -6.96 -14.66 8.10
CA ALA A 190 -7.82 -15.21 7.05
C ALA A 190 -7.07 -16.18 6.12
N PHE A 191 -5.76 -15.99 5.95
CA PHE A 191 -4.92 -16.86 5.15
C PHE A 191 -4.52 -18.15 5.88
N GLU A 192 -4.26 -18.07 7.19
CA GLU A 192 -3.85 -19.21 8.02
C GLU A 192 -5.01 -20.11 8.43
N GLU A 193 -6.22 -19.56 8.56
CA GLU A 193 -7.42 -20.31 8.94
C GLU A 193 -8.10 -21.00 7.76
N SER A 194 -7.84 -22.30 7.62
CA SER A 194 -8.90 -23.21 7.21
C SER A 194 -9.89 -23.37 8.38
N GLU A 195 -11.12 -22.85 8.20
CA GLU A 195 -12.37 -23.11 8.96
C GLU A 195 -12.59 -22.66 10.43
N GLU A 196 -11.62 -22.29 11.29
CA GLU A 196 -11.92 -22.29 12.75
C GLU A 196 -11.75 -21.02 13.64
N ILE A 197 -11.18 -19.86 13.25
CA ILE A 197 -10.84 -18.80 14.26
C ILE A 197 -11.21 -17.34 13.83
N ALA A 198 -12.20 -17.12 12.97
CA ALA A 198 -12.59 -15.76 12.56
C ALA A 198 -13.29 -14.90 13.65
N ALA A 199 -13.41 -15.36 14.90
CA ALA A 199 -14.30 -14.75 15.89
C ALA A 199 -13.63 -13.99 17.06
N THR A 200 -12.29 -14.04 17.24
CA THR A 200 -11.72 -13.74 18.59
C THR A 200 -10.59 -12.72 18.73
N ALA A 201 -10.07 -12.08 17.68
CA ALA A 201 -9.02 -11.07 17.86
C ALA A 201 -9.50 -9.66 17.51
N ARG A 202 -9.55 -8.77 18.51
CA ARG A 202 -10.00 -7.37 18.36
C ARG A 202 -8.84 -6.37 18.38
N THR A 203 -7.60 -6.79 18.62
CA THR A 203 -6.42 -5.90 18.57
C THR A 203 -5.20 -6.54 17.87
N PRO A 204 -4.28 -5.73 17.31
CA PRO A 204 -3.03 -6.20 16.71
C PRO A 204 -2.20 -7.14 17.58
N GLU A 205 -2.13 -6.87 18.88
CA GLU A 205 -1.39 -7.67 19.86
C GLU A 205 -2.05 -9.03 20.10
N GLU A 206 -3.38 -9.10 20.02
CA GLU A 206 -4.12 -10.35 20.09
C GLU A 206 -3.86 -11.20 18.84
N VAL A 207 -3.79 -10.57 17.66
CA VAL A 207 -3.48 -11.27 16.41
C VAL A 207 -2.03 -11.77 16.39
N LYS A 208 -1.05 -10.94 16.76
CA LYS A 208 0.37 -11.35 16.85
C LYS A 208 0.57 -12.54 17.80
N ARG A 209 -0.16 -12.54 18.93
CA ARG A 209 -0.15 -13.66 19.90
C ARG A 209 -0.75 -14.94 19.32
N VAL A 210 -1.87 -14.85 18.59
CA VAL A 210 -2.53 -16.01 17.96
C VAL A 210 -1.66 -16.59 16.85
N LEU A 211 -1.03 -15.73 16.05
CA LEU A 211 -0.16 -16.11 14.92
C LEU A 211 1.26 -16.51 15.35
N ARG A 212 1.61 -16.40 16.64
CA ARG A 212 2.97 -16.66 17.18
C ARG A 212 4.06 -15.85 16.48
N ILE A 213 3.74 -14.60 16.14
CA ILE A 213 4.68 -13.64 15.56
C ILE A 213 5.16 -12.78 16.74
N GLU A 214 6.45 -12.88 17.08
CA GLU A 214 7.09 -12.09 18.15
C GLU A 214 7.21 -10.61 17.77
#